data_AF-A0A9D6TEM1-F1
#
_entry.id   AF-A0A9D6TEM1-F1
#
_cell.length_a   1.000
_cell.length_b   1.000
_cell.length_c   1.000
_cell.angle_alpha   90.00
_cell.angle_beta   90.00
_cell.angle_gamma   90.00
#
_symmetry.space_group_name_H-M   'P 1'
#
loop_
_entity.id
_entity.type
_entity.pdbx_description
1 polymer ?
#
loop_
_entity_poly.entity_id
_entity_poly.type
_entity_poly.pdbx_seq_one_letter_code
_entity_poly.pdbx_strand_id
1 'polypeptide(L)'
;MGRIKPLTPETAGRTLQAEELLMLAVLEQAIADLAHNCPAVRADAEAYFFNYSPDSSAFSFDHVCSQFGLSPSAIRRRLRRRDGVRRVLASLEAKAA
;
A
#
# COMPACT_ATOMS: atom_id res chain seq x y z
N MET A 1 20.60 8.75 14.04
CA MET A 1 19.29 8.71 14.73
C MET A 1 18.23 9.32 13.79
N GLY A 2 17.61 8.52 12.92
CA GLY A 2 16.60 9.01 11.98
C GLY A 2 15.26 9.21 12.68
N ARG A 3 14.77 10.46 12.74
CA ARG A 3 13.44 10.80 13.27
C ARG A 3 12.38 10.04 12.48
N ILE A 4 11.71 9.08 13.13
CA ILE A 4 10.47 8.52 12.60
C ILE A 4 9.45 9.66 12.67
N LYS A 5 9.12 10.27 11.52
CA LYS A 5 8.02 11.22 11.46
C LYS A 5 6.73 10.45 11.81
N PRO A 6 6.04 10.81 12.91
CA PRO A 6 4.71 10.26 13.16
C PRO A 6 3.79 10.63 11.99
N LEU A 7 2.88 9.72 11.67
CA LEU A 7 1.88 9.80 10.62
C LEU A 7 0.93 10.98 10.89
N THR A 8 1.31 12.20 10.50
CA THR A 8 0.41 13.37 10.60
C THR A 8 -0.62 13.37 9.47
N PRO A 9 -1.83 13.89 9.72
CA PRO A 9 -3.04 13.59 8.97
C PRO A 9 -3.37 14.72 8.00
N GLU A 10 -3.00 14.59 6.73
CA GLU A 10 -3.40 15.58 5.70
C GLU A 10 -4.38 15.03 4.65
N THR A 11 -5.01 13.88 4.91
CA THR A 11 -6.21 13.45 4.17
C THR A 11 -7.50 13.68 4.96
N ALA A 12 -7.47 14.53 5.99
CA ALA A 12 -8.66 14.89 6.76
C ALA A 12 -9.69 15.65 5.89
N GLY A 13 -10.77 14.96 5.49
CA GLY A 13 -12.05 15.59 5.17
C GLY A 13 -12.35 15.95 3.72
N ARG A 14 -11.60 15.47 2.73
CA ARG A 14 -11.97 15.62 1.30
C ARG A 14 -12.45 14.30 0.70
N THR A 15 -13.48 14.37 -0.14
CA THR A 15 -13.91 13.23 -0.96
C THR A 15 -12.76 12.80 -1.87
N LEU A 16 -12.45 11.51 -1.87
CA LEU A 16 -11.44 10.93 -2.76
C LEU A 16 -11.91 11.03 -4.21
N GLN A 17 -10.99 11.34 -5.11
CA GLN A 17 -11.24 11.30 -6.54
C GLN A 17 -11.33 9.84 -7.01
N ALA A 18 -11.96 9.61 -8.17
CA ALA A 18 -12.12 8.25 -8.73
C ALA A 18 -10.78 7.53 -8.92
N GLU A 19 -9.73 8.27 -9.32
CA GLU A 19 -8.38 7.74 -9.47
C GLU A 19 -7.78 7.30 -8.13
N GLU A 20 -8.00 8.07 -7.06
CA GLU A 20 -7.50 7.75 -5.72
C GLU A 20 -8.19 6.51 -5.15
N LEU A 21 -9.49 6.36 -5.41
CA LEU A 21 -10.22 5.14 -5.07
C LEU A 21 -9.65 3.92 -5.82
N LEU A 22 -9.31 4.09 -7.10
CA LEU A 22 -8.71 3.02 -7.88
C LEU A 22 -7.29 2.67 -7.37
N MET A 23 -6.49 3.67 -6.97
CA MET A 23 -5.19 3.44 -6.35
C MET A 23 -5.30 2.62 -5.05
N LEU A 24 -6.29 2.93 -4.20
CA LEU A 24 -6.55 2.16 -2.99
C LEU A 24 -7.01 0.74 -3.33
N ALA A 25 -7.92 0.57 -4.29
CA ALA A 25 -8.40 -0.74 -4.72
C ALA A 25 -7.26 -1.63 -5.25
N VAL A 26 -6.33 -1.07 -6.04
CA VAL A 26 -5.13 -1.79 -6.51
C VAL A 26 -4.26 -2.23 -5.34
N LEU A 27 -4.03 -1.33 -4.37
CA LEU A 27 -3.22 -1.64 -3.19
C LEU A 27 -3.87 -2.73 -2.33
N GLU A 28 -5.17 -2.64 -2.07
CA GLU A 28 -5.95 -3.63 -1.30
C GLU A 28 -5.92 -4.99 -1.99
N GLN A 29 -6.14 -5.03 -3.30
CA GLN A 29 -6.09 -6.25 -4.09
C GLN A 29 -4.70 -6.90 -4.03
N ALA A 30 -3.62 -6.12 -4.22
CA ALA A 30 -2.26 -6.62 -4.13
C ALA A 30 -1.95 -7.19 -2.73
N ILE A 31 -2.48 -6.59 -1.66
CA ILE A 31 -2.35 -7.12 -0.30
C ILE A 31 -3.10 -8.44 -0.14
N ALA A 32 -4.33 -8.55 -0.66
CA ALA A 32 -5.11 -9.78 -0.63
C ALA A 32 -4.42 -10.91 -1.41
N ASP A 33 -3.82 -10.58 -2.56
CA ASP A 33 -3.14 -11.52 -3.45
C ASP A 33 -1.89 -12.15 -2.83
N LEU A 34 -1.25 -11.50 -1.85
CA LEU A 34 -0.16 -12.10 -1.05
C LEU A 34 -0.61 -13.35 -0.26
N ALA A 35 -1.90 -13.44 0.08
CA ALA A 35 -2.48 -14.59 0.79
C ALA A 35 -3.17 -15.59 -0.16
N HIS A 36 -3.13 -15.36 -1.47
CA HIS A 36 -3.83 -16.18 -2.44
C HIS A 36 -3.20 -17.58 -2.59
N ASN A 37 -4.01 -18.61 -2.86
CA ASN A 37 -3.52 -20.00 -2.96
C ASN A 37 -2.68 -20.25 -4.23
N CYS A 38 -2.92 -19.48 -5.29
CA CYS A 38 -2.18 -19.58 -6.55
C CYS A 38 -0.77 -18.95 -6.41
N PRO A 39 0.32 -19.70 -6.66
CA PRO A 39 1.69 -19.17 -6.54
C PRO A 39 2.00 -18.03 -7.52
N ALA A 40 1.45 -18.07 -8.74
CA ALA A 40 1.68 -17.03 -9.73
C ALA A 40 1.09 -15.67 -9.30
N VAL A 41 -0.12 -15.69 -8.74
CA VAL A 41 -0.80 -14.51 -8.19
C VAL A 41 -0.01 -13.91 -7.03
N ARG A 42 0.46 -14.76 -6.11
CA ARG A 42 1.34 -14.33 -5.02
C ARG A 42 2.64 -13.70 -5.50
N ALA A 43 3.28 -14.30 -6.51
CA ALA A 43 4.54 -13.81 -7.05
C ALA A 43 4.38 -12.45 -7.73
N ASP A 44 3.27 -12.23 -8.44
CA ASP A 44 2.94 -10.93 -9.05
C ASP A 44 2.68 -9.86 -7.97
N ALA A 45 1.92 -10.19 -6.92
CA ALA A 45 1.73 -9.30 -5.78
C ALA A 45 3.05 -8.97 -5.07
N GLU A 46 3.94 -9.95 -4.86
CA GLU A 46 5.28 -9.71 -4.32
C GLU A 46 6.09 -8.78 -5.24
N ALA A 47 6.02 -8.97 -6.56
CA ALA A 47 6.71 -8.13 -7.53
C ALA A 47 6.19 -6.67 -7.49
N TYR A 48 4.88 -6.47 -7.35
CA TYR A 48 4.28 -5.15 -7.16
C TYR A 48 4.90 -4.39 -5.98
N PHE A 49 5.06 -5.06 -4.83
CA PHE A 49 5.63 -4.40 -3.65
C PHE A 49 7.15 -4.22 -3.73
N PHE A 50 7.89 -5.15 -4.33
CA PHE A 50 9.35 -5.21 -4.16
C PHE A 50 10.18 -4.98 -5.43
N ASN A 51 9.63 -5.20 -6.61
CA ASN A 51 10.39 -5.27 -7.86
C ASN A 51 9.96 -4.23 -8.90
N TYR A 52 8.71 -3.77 -8.88
CA TYR A 52 8.24 -2.77 -9.85
C TYR A 52 8.88 -1.41 -9.61
N SER A 53 9.28 -0.75 -10.71
CA SER A 53 9.87 0.58 -10.68
C SER A 53 8.83 1.60 -10.20
N PRO A 54 9.21 2.61 -9.40
CA PRO A 54 8.33 3.72 -9.02
C PRO A 54 7.70 4.42 -10.23
N ASP A 55 8.43 4.49 -11.34
CA ASP A 55 8.04 5.22 -12.55
C ASP A 55 7.25 4.35 -13.56
N SER A 56 6.94 3.11 -13.20
CA SER A 56 6.27 2.16 -14.10
C SER A 56 4.80 2.50 -14.41
N SER A 57 4.11 3.16 -13.48
CA SER A 57 2.68 3.49 -13.58
C SER A 57 2.26 4.44 -12.44
N ALA A 58 1.18 5.20 -12.64
CA ALA A 58 0.51 5.95 -11.57
C ALA A 58 -0.03 5.03 -10.45
N PHE A 59 -0.24 3.75 -10.73
CA PHE A 59 -0.66 2.75 -9.75
C PHE A 59 0.49 2.00 -9.08
N SER A 60 1.74 2.38 -9.38
CA SER A 60 2.91 1.76 -8.75
C SER A 60 2.86 1.95 -7.23
N PHE A 61 3.37 0.97 -6.48
CA PHE A 61 3.31 0.98 -5.03
C PHE A 61 3.93 2.26 -4.42
N ASP A 62 5.07 2.71 -4.95
CA ASP A 62 5.73 3.92 -4.47
C ASP A 62 4.93 5.19 -4.82
N HIS A 63 4.28 5.24 -5.99
CA HIS A 63 3.43 6.38 -6.38
C HIS A 63 2.17 6.47 -5.49
N VAL A 64 1.50 5.34 -5.28
CA VAL A 64 0.35 5.24 -4.35
C VAL A 64 0.78 5.68 -2.94
N CYS A 65 1.94 5.22 -2.46
CA CYS A 65 2.43 5.66 -1.16
C CYS A 65 2.68 7.17 -1.11
N SER A 66 3.25 7.75 -2.16
CA SER A 66 3.46 9.20 -2.25
C SER A 66 2.15 9.98 -2.20
N GLN A 67 1.14 9.54 -2.98
CA GLN A 67 -0.17 10.18 -3.05
C GLN A 67 -0.88 10.23 -1.68
N PHE A 68 -0.76 9.17 -0.89
CA PHE A 68 -1.42 9.05 0.41
C PHE A 68 -0.52 9.38 1.62
N GLY A 69 0.70 9.88 1.39
CA GLY A 69 1.66 10.19 2.45
C GLY A 69 2.08 8.96 3.28
N LEU A 70 2.05 7.77 2.68
CA LEU A 70 2.47 6.52 3.30
C LEU A 70 3.98 6.30 3.13
N SER A 71 4.59 5.56 4.05
CA SER A 71 6.00 5.19 3.96
C SER A 71 6.16 3.82 3.26
N PRO A 72 6.69 3.76 2.03
CA PRO A 72 6.87 2.49 1.30
C PRO A 72 7.75 1.51 2.07
N SER A 73 8.83 2.02 2.68
CA SER A 73 9.79 1.21 3.43
C SER A 73 9.20 0.63 4.73
N ALA A 74 8.28 1.34 5.39
CA ALA A 74 7.59 0.83 6.57
C ALA A 74 6.62 -0.30 6.22
N ILE A 75 5.86 -0.16 5.13
CA ILE A 75 4.93 -1.18 4.64
C ILE A 75 5.70 -2.42 4.15
N ARG A 76 6.71 -2.25 3.28
CA ARG A 76 7.60 -3.33 2.82
C ARG A 76 8.20 -4.12 3.99
N ARG A 77 8.63 -3.42 5.05
CA ARG A 77 9.17 -4.06 6.27
C ARG A 77 8.12 -4.89 7.00
N ARG A 78 6.88 -4.41 7.09
CA ARG A 78 5.77 -5.17 7.71
C ARG A 78 5.40 -6.39 6.87
N LEU A 79 5.31 -6.24 5.55
CA LEU A 79 5.01 -7.35 4.63
C LEU A 79 6.07 -8.46 4.71
N ARG A 80 7.36 -8.10 4.74
CA ARG A 80 8.46 -9.08 4.90
C ARG A 80 8.40 -9.89 6.19
N ARG A 81 7.83 -9.34 7.26
CA ARG A 81 7.71 -10.03 8.55
C ARG A 81 6.50 -10.97 8.62
N ARG A 82 5.63 -11.03 7.58
CA ARG A 82 4.35 -11.75 7.57
C ARG A 82 3.37 -11.43 8.73
N ASP A 83 3.72 -10.49 9.61
CA ASP A 83 2.95 -10.11 10.80
C ASP A 83 1.73 -9.20 10.53
N GLY A 84 1.36 -8.91 9.27
CA GLY A 84 0.61 -7.66 9.05
C GLY A 84 -0.23 -7.48 7.80
N VAL A 85 -0.57 -8.49 7.01
CA VAL A 85 -1.57 -8.31 5.92
C VAL A 85 -2.88 -7.72 6.49
N ARG A 86 -3.38 -8.32 7.58
CA ARG A 86 -4.57 -7.82 8.31
C ARG A 86 -4.42 -6.43 8.93
N ARG A 87 -3.23 -6.05 9.41
CA ARG A 87 -3.02 -4.72 10.03
C ARG A 87 -2.85 -3.61 8.99
N VAL A 88 -2.33 -3.94 7.81
CA VAL A 88 -2.24 -2.98 6.70
C VAL A 88 -3.64 -2.69 6.17
N LEU A 89 -4.46 -3.72 5.93
CA LEU A 89 -5.88 -3.55 5.55
C LEU A 89 -6.65 -2.72 6.57
N ALA A 90 -6.55 -3.02 7.87
CA ALA A 90 -7.21 -2.24 8.92
C ALA A 90 -6.74 -0.76 8.99
N SER A 91 -5.49 -0.48 8.64
CA SER A 91 -4.99 0.91 8.54
C SER A 91 -5.45 1.64 7.28
N LEU A 92 -5.80 0.92 6.21
CA LEU A 92 -6.37 1.49 4.98
C LEU A 92 -7.87 1.76 5.16
N GLU A 93 -8.63 0.81 5.71
CA GLU A 93 -10.06 0.98 6.01
C GLU A 93 -10.32 2.15 6.96
N ALA A 94 -9.53 2.28 8.03
CA ALA A 94 -9.65 3.39 8.98
C ALA A 94 -9.29 4.77 8.38
N LYS A 95 -8.76 4.82 7.15
CA LYS A 95 -8.45 6.06 6.42
C LYS A 95 -9.47 6.39 5.33
N ALA A 96 -10.27 5.42 4.89
CA ALA A 96 -11.30 5.59 3.87
C ALA A 96 -12.69 5.92 4.43
N ALA A 97 -12.89 5.70 5.74
CA ALA A 97 -14.07 6.12 6.51
C ALA A 97 -13.89 7.52 7.11
#